data_AF-A0A3D6DG13-F1
#
_entry.id   AF-A0A3D6DG13-F1
#
_cell.length_a   1.000
_cell.length_b   1.000
_cell.length_c   1.000
_cell.angle_alpha   90.00
_cell.angle_beta   90.00
_cell.angle_gamma   90.00
#
_symmetry.space_group_name_H-M   'P 1'
#
loop_
_entity.id
_entity.type
_entity.pdbx_description
1 polymer ?
#
loop_
_entity_poly.entity_id
_entity_poly.type
_entity_poly.pdbx_seq_one_letter_code
_entity_poly.pdbx_strand_id
1 'polypeptide(L)'
;VSQIVELGQGPGAGHMLVCEVLRVHIAEDVLDAHGKPEAHALDLVGRCGGNYYVRASGDALFELPKPLVGGLGIGVDAIPADIKNAGMLSANQLALLGSVHALPDETDVNEHKLLELSDLFMEHEDDAAALEKALFEEAGRRLEQSDVDGAWMTLLAYNPG
;
A
#
# COMPACT_ATOMS: atom_id res chain seq x y z
N VAL A 1 -3.02 -36.51 3.35
CA VAL A 1 -2.98 -35.51 4.45
C VAL A 1 -1.56 -35.44 4.93
N SER A 2 -0.95 -34.27 4.86
CA SER A 2 0.47 -34.08 5.16
C SER A 2 0.69 -33.79 6.65
N GLN A 3 -0.23 -33.06 7.28
CA GLN A 3 -0.19 -32.76 8.71
C GLN A 3 -1.62 -32.52 9.24
N ILE A 4 -1.83 -32.89 10.50
CA ILE A 4 -3.03 -32.54 11.29
C ILE A 4 -2.58 -31.71 12.47
N VAL A 5 -3.17 -30.52 12.63
CA VAL A 5 -2.90 -29.62 13.76
C VAL A 5 -4.17 -29.47 14.58
N GLU A 6 -4.12 -29.88 15.85
CA GLU A 6 -5.22 -29.68 16.80
C GLU A 6 -5.25 -28.22 17.26
N LEU A 7 -6.42 -27.58 17.20
CA LEU A 7 -6.58 -26.19 17.60
C LEU A 7 -7.16 -26.03 19.02
N GLY A 8 -7.45 -27.13 19.71
CA GLY A 8 -7.97 -27.15 21.07
C GLY A 8 -8.46 -28.54 21.50
N GLN A 9 -8.84 -28.67 22.77
CA GLN A 9 -9.23 -29.95 23.41
C GLN A 9 -10.70 -30.00 23.89
N GLY A 10 -11.45 -28.89 23.73
CA GLY A 10 -12.81 -28.75 24.25
C GLY A 10 -13.91 -28.88 23.19
N PRO A 11 -15.19 -28.85 23.60
CA PRO A 11 -16.31 -28.83 22.66
C PRO A 11 -16.20 -27.66 21.68
N GLY A 12 -16.32 -27.94 20.39
CA GLY A 12 -16.19 -26.95 19.32
C GLY A 12 -14.75 -26.68 18.86
N ALA A 13 -13.75 -27.37 19.42
CA ALA A 13 -12.39 -27.31 18.89
C ALA A 13 -12.32 -27.89 17.46
N GLY A 14 -11.59 -27.20 16.59
CA GLY A 14 -11.36 -27.62 15.21
C GLY A 14 -10.02 -28.33 15.03
N HIS A 15 -9.89 -29.01 13.90
CA HIS A 15 -8.61 -29.49 13.39
C HIS A 15 -8.27 -28.74 12.11
N MET A 16 -7.04 -28.25 12.01
CA MET A 16 -6.51 -27.73 10.75
C MET A 16 -5.81 -28.87 10.01
N LEU A 17 -6.26 -29.14 8.78
CA LEU A 17 -5.68 -30.16 7.91
C LEU A 17 -4.78 -29.47 6.89
N VAL A 18 -3.51 -29.85 6.86
CA VAL A 18 -2.56 -29.41 5.82
C VAL A 18 -2.41 -30.54 4.82
N CYS A 19 -2.74 -30.26 3.57
CA CYS A 19 -2.77 -31.23 2.49
C CYS A 19 -2.04 -30.69 1.26
N GLU A 20 -1.40 -31.59 0.53
CA GLU A 20 -0.86 -31.30 -0.79
C GLU A 20 -1.93 -31.50 -1.88
N VAL A 21 -2.03 -30.56 -2.81
CA VAL A 21 -2.92 -30.67 -3.97
C VAL A 21 -2.22 -31.51 -5.04
N LEU A 22 -2.65 -32.76 -5.20
CA LEU A 22 -2.07 -33.69 -6.17
C LEU A 22 -2.67 -33.57 -7.58
N ARG A 23 -3.91 -33.06 -7.67
CA ARG A 23 -4.65 -32.90 -8.92
C ARG A 23 -5.74 -31.86 -8.75
N VAL A 24 -6.01 -31.11 -9.81
CA VAL A 24 -7.15 -30.18 -9.91
C VAL A 24 -8.01 -30.62 -11.08
N HIS A 25 -9.32 -30.56 -10.90
CA HIS A 25 -10.31 -30.74 -11.96
C HIS A 25 -10.99 -29.41 -12.18
N ILE A 26 -10.93 -28.88 -13.40
CA ILE A 26 -11.51 -27.59 -13.78
C ILE A 26 -12.36 -27.83 -15.02
N ALA A 27 -13.56 -27.26 -15.05
CA ALA A 27 -14.39 -27.27 -16.25
C ALA A 27 -13.80 -26.32 -17.29
N GLU A 28 -13.79 -26.71 -18.57
CA GLU A 28 -13.15 -25.91 -19.61
C GLU A 28 -13.88 -24.57 -19.86
N ASP A 29 -15.17 -24.51 -19.56
CA ASP A 29 -16.03 -23.35 -19.74
C ASP A 29 -15.80 -22.23 -18.71
N VAL A 30 -15.06 -22.51 -17.63
CA VAL A 30 -14.66 -21.50 -16.63
C VAL A 30 -13.22 -21.00 -16.84
N LEU A 31 -12.61 -21.33 -17.98
CA LEU A 31 -11.27 -20.89 -18.35
C LEU A 31 -11.33 -19.81 -19.45
N ASP A 32 -10.41 -18.86 -19.39
CA ASP A 32 -10.20 -17.88 -20.45
C ASP A 32 -9.44 -18.48 -21.64
N ALA A 33 -9.24 -17.68 -22.69
CA ALA A 33 -8.50 -18.10 -23.89
C ALA A 33 -7.02 -18.48 -23.63
N HIS A 34 -6.49 -18.17 -22.45
CA HIS A 34 -5.13 -18.49 -22.01
C HIS A 34 -5.10 -19.68 -21.04
N GLY A 35 -6.25 -20.34 -20.81
CA GLY A 35 -6.37 -21.47 -19.89
C GLY A 35 -6.31 -21.08 -18.42
N LYS A 36 -6.55 -19.81 -18.07
CA LYS A 36 -6.62 -19.34 -16.69
C LYS A 36 -8.08 -19.26 -16.22
N PRO A 37 -8.38 -19.49 -14.93
CA PRO A 37 -9.72 -19.32 -14.41
C PRO A 37 -10.25 -17.91 -14.67
N GLU A 38 -11.40 -17.81 -15.34
CA GLU A 38 -12.09 -16.56 -15.59
C GLU A 38 -13.04 -16.28 -14.41
N ALA A 39 -12.87 -15.12 -13.77
CA ALA A 39 -13.50 -14.86 -12.48
C ALA A 39 -15.03 -14.78 -12.56
N HIS A 40 -15.58 -14.24 -13.65
CA HIS A 40 -17.03 -14.13 -13.86
C HIS A 40 -17.69 -15.49 -14.19
N ALA A 41 -16.94 -16.45 -14.75
CA ALA A 41 -17.42 -17.77 -15.11
C ALA A 41 -17.45 -18.77 -13.94
N LEU A 42 -16.65 -18.55 -12.89
CA LEU A 42 -16.49 -19.50 -11.78
C LEU A 42 -17.71 -19.65 -10.85
N ASP A 43 -18.70 -18.73 -10.90
CA ASP A 43 -19.89 -18.68 -10.02
C ASP A 43 -19.62 -18.99 -8.53
N LEU A 44 -18.58 -18.36 -7.97
CA LEU A 44 -18.14 -18.64 -6.60
C LEU A 44 -19.15 -18.10 -5.56
N VAL A 45 -19.28 -18.81 -4.44
CA VAL A 45 -20.12 -18.40 -3.30
C VAL A 45 -19.26 -18.25 -2.04
N GLY A 46 -19.36 -17.10 -1.38
CA GLY A 46 -18.72 -16.79 -0.10
C GLY A 46 -19.70 -16.84 1.08
N ARG A 47 -19.18 -17.11 2.29
CA ARG A 47 -19.96 -17.11 3.54
C ARG A 47 -19.63 -15.87 4.37
N CYS A 48 -20.66 -15.09 4.73
CA CYS A 48 -20.51 -13.78 5.39
C CYS A 48 -20.77 -13.81 6.90
N GLY A 49 -21.00 -14.99 7.48
CA GLY A 49 -21.36 -15.16 8.90
C GLY A 49 -22.86 -15.43 9.10
N GLY A 50 -23.19 -16.17 10.17
CA GLY A 50 -24.54 -16.67 10.40
C GLY A 50 -25.08 -17.47 9.21
N ASN A 51 -26.26 -17.07 8.74
CA ASN A 51 -26.96 -17.66 7.59
C ASN A 51 -26.77 -16.86 6.29
N TYR A 52 -25.89 -15.86 6.27
CA TYR A 52 -25.70 -14.99 5.10
C TYR A 52 -24.61 -15.50 4.16
N TYR A 53 -24.90 -15.41 2.87
CA TYR A 53 -24.03 -15.80 1.76
C TYR A 53 -23.97 -14.69 0.72
N VAL A 54 -22.86 -14.62 0.01
CA VAL A 54 -22.66 -13.73 -1.15
C VAL A 54 -22.28 -14.58 -2.36
N ARG A 55 -22.84 -14.25 -3.51
CA ARG A 55 -22.40 -14.80 -4.80
C ARG A 55 -21.43 -13.80 -5.43
N ALA A 56 -20.25 -14.25 -5.84
CA ALA A 56 -19.20 -13.43 -6.42
C ALA A 56 -19.53 -13.09 -7.88
N SER A 57 -20.54 -12.23 -8.07
CA SER A 57 -21.08 -11.86 -9.38
C SER A 57 -21.52 -10.39 -9.40
N GLY A 58 -21.58 -9.78 -10.59
CA GLY A 58 -21.97 -8.37 -10.74
C GLY A 58 -21.05 -7.45 -9.96
N ASP A 59 -21.62 -6.47 -9.25
CA ASP A 59 -20.87 -5.45 -8.51
C ASP A 59 -20.02 -6.02 -7.36
N ALA A 60 -20.27 -7.25 -6.92
CA ALA A 60 -19.45 -7.93 -5.91
C ALA A 60 -18.11 -8.42 -6.48
N LEU A 61 -17.96 -8.50 -7.80
CA LEU A 61 -16.75 -8.91 -8.49
C LEU A 61 -16.24 -7.75 -9.37
N PHE A 62 -15.16 -7.13 -8.94
CA PHE A 62 -14.57 -5.97 -9.61
C PHE A 62 -13.05 -6.11 -9.69
N GLU A 63 -12.47 -5.50 -10.73
CA GLU A 63 -11.03 -5.46 -10.91
C GLU A 63 -10.43 -4.28 -10.14
N LEU A 64 -9.36 -4.56 -9.40
CA LEU A 64 -8.46 -3.53 -8.88
C LEU A 64 -7.14 -3.65 -9.64
N PRO A 65 -6.52 -2.53 -10.05
CA PRO A 65 -5.21 -2.58 -10.65
C PRO A 65 -4.24 -3.26 -9.67
N LYS A 66 -3.55 -4.30 -10.13
CA LYS A 66 -2.49 -4.90 -9.34
C LYS A 66 -1.46 -3.81 -9.02
N PRO A 67 -0.91 -3.74 -7.80
CA PRO A 67 0.18 -2.81 -7.43
C PRO A 67 1.51 -3.04 -8.16
N LEU A 68 1.48 -3.43 -9.44
CA LEU A 68 2.61 -4.02 -10.18
C LEU A 68 2.95 -3.29 -11.48
N VAL A 69 2.41 -2.08 -11.73
CA VAL A 69 2.81 -1.31 -12.91
C VAL A 69 4.21 -0.66 -12.74
N GLY A 70 4.88 -0.78 -11.57
CA GLY A 70 6.27 -0.31 -11.43
C GLY A 70 7.21 -1.06 -10.46
N GLY A 71 6.78 -2.17 -9.85
CA GLY A 71 7.63 -2.97 -8.93
C GLY A 71 7.14 -2.98 -7.49
N LEU A 72 7.92 -3.57 -6.57
CA LEU A 72 7.71 -3.39 -5.13
C LEU A 72 8.01 -1.93 -4.79
N GLY A 73 7.13 -1.26 -4.04
CA GLY A 73 7.49 0.01 -3.42
C GLY A 73 8.68 -0.18 -2.48
N ILE A 74 9.40 0.90 -2.16
CA ILE A 74 10.54 0.86 -1.24
C ILE A 74 10.15 0.32 0.15
N GLY A 75 8.87 0.41 0.52
CA GLY A 75 8.33 -0.01 1.79
C GLY A 75 8.60 1.00 2.91
N VAL A 76 7.82 0.93 3.98
CA VAL A 76 7.97 1.83 5.14
C VAL A 76 9.33 1.67 5.82
N ASP A 77 9.93 0.49 5.73
CA ASP A 77 11.23 0.20 6.34
C ASP A 77 12.38 1.01 5.71
N ALA A 78 12.28 1.31 4.41
CA ALA A 78 13.28 2.07 3.65
C ALA A 78 13.14 3.59 3.78
N ILE A 79 12.10 4.09 4.45
CA ILE A 79 11.92 5.53 4.70
C ILE A 79 13.02 6.01 5.67
N PRO A 80 13.70 7.15 5.38
CA PRO A 80 14.68 7.74 6.27
C PRO A 80 14.19 7.87 7.72
N ALA A 81 15.07 7.58 8.68
CA ALA A 81 14.71 7.51 10.08
C ALA A 81 14.17 8.85 10.61
N ASP A 82 14.70 9.97 10.12
CA ASP A 82 14.29 11.31 10.55
C ASP A 82 12.82 11.58 10.15
N ILE A 83 12.42 11.21 8.93
CA ILE A 83 11.04 11.32 8.46
C ILE A 83 10.12 10.35 9.20
N LYS A 84 10.56 9.10 9.38
CA LYS A 84 9.76 8.04 10.01
C LYS A 84 9.52 8.32 11.50
N ASN A 85 10.50 8.90 12.19
CA ASN A 85 10.45 9.11 13.65
C ASN A 85 10.04 10.53 14.05
N ALA A 86 9.89 11.47 13.10
CA ALA A 86 9.44 12.84 13.38
C ALA A 86 8.07 12.91 14.09
N GLY A 87 7.22 11.89 13.93
CA GLY A 87 5.89 11.85 14.54
C GLY A 87 4.89 12.84 13.93
N MET A 88 5.25 13.48 12.80
CA MET A 88 4.41 14.46 12.10
C MET A 88 3.54 13.84 10.99
N LEU A 89 3.79 12.58 10.61
CA LEU A 89 3.01 11.83 9.62
C LEU A 89 2.28 10.64 10.26
N SER A 90 1.08 10.37 9.79
CA SER A 90 0.29 9.18 10.18
C SER A 90 0.85 7.90 9.57
N ALA A 91 0.47 6.74 10.13
CA ALA A 91 0.86 5.43 9.60
C ALA A 91 0.40 5.22 8.14
N ASN A 92 -0.76 5.76 7.77
CA ASN A 92 -1.25 5.70 6.39
C ASN A 92 -0.41 6.57 5.45
N GLN A 93 -0.01 7.78 5.89
CA GLN A 93 0.87 8.65 5.11
C GLN A 93 2.25 8.02 4.91
N LEU A 94 2.81 7.37 5.93
CA LEU A 94 4.06 6.60 5.81
C LEU A 94 3.89 5.41 4.84
N ALA A 95 2.76 4.73 4.84
CA ALA A 95 2.48 3.65 3.89
C ALA A 95 2.38 4.17 2.45
N LEU A 96 1.78 5.34 2.24
CA LEU A 96 1.72 6.01 0.93
C LEU A 96 3.12 6.41 0.45
N LEU A 97 3.95 7.00 1.31
CA LEU A 97 5.34 7.31 0.98
C LEU A 97 6.14 6.05 0.63
N GLY A 98 5.93 4.95 1.35
CA GLY A 98 6.56 3.67 1.07
C GLY A 98 6.10 2.98 -0.23
N SER A 99 5.10 3.53 -0.92
CA SER A 99 4.59 2.96 -2.18
C SER A 99 5.42 3.36 -3.41
N VAL A 100 6.29 4.38 -3.31
CA VAL A 100 7.16 4.78 -4.43
C VAL A 100 8.20 3.71 -4.76
N HIS A 101 8.64 3.65 -6.01
CA HIS A 101 9.64 2.66 -6.45
C HIS A 101 11.08 3.09 -6.15
N ALA A 102 11.34 4.39 -6.16
CA ALA A 102 12.62 4.99 -5.84
C ALA A 102 12.37 6.36 -5.19
N LEU A 103 13.34 6.84 -4.43
CA LEU A 103 13.31 8.22 -3.95
C LEU A 103 13.65 9.18 -5.11
N PRO A 104 13.07 10.39 -5.12
CA PRO A 104 13.47 11.44 -6.06
C PRO A 104 14.97 11.72 -5.98
N ASP A 105 15.58 12.08 -7.10
CA ASP A 105 16.98 12.46 -7.12
C ASP A 105 17.20 13.91 -6.65
N GLU A 106 18.46 14.26 -6.39
CA GLU A 106 18.81 15.60 -5.88
C GLU A 106 18.44 16.73 -6.85
N THR A 107 18.40 16.45 -8.16
CA THR A 107 18.01 17.45 -9.17
C THR A 107 16.53 17.78 -9.03
N ASP A 108 15.68 16.75 -9.01
CA ASP A 108 14.23 16.91 -8.87
C ASP A 108 13.85 17.61 -7.57
N VAL A 109 14.51 17.24 -6.46
CA VAL A 109 14.30 17.87 -5.14
C VAL A 109 14.66 19.35 -5.19
N ASN A 110 15.79 19.72 -5.80
CA ASN A 110 16.22 21.12 -5.88
C ASN A 110 15.32 21.95 -6.82
N GLU A 111 14.89 21.39 -7.94
CA GLU A 111 13.93 22.06 -8.84
C GLU A 111 12.60 22.30 -8.13
N HIS A 112 12.07 21.29 -7.45
CA HIS A 112 10.85 21.40 -6.65
C HIS A 112 10.99 22.45 -5.54
N LYS A 113 12.12 22.45 -4.84
CA LYS A 113 12.42 23.46 -3.81
C LYS A 113 12.37 24.88 -4.36
N LEU A 114 12.93 25.11 -5.54
CA LEU A 114 12.98 26.43 -6.17
C LEU A 114 11.63 26.87 -6.75
N LEU A 115 10.85 25.95 -7.29
CA LEU A 115 9.59 26.26 -7.98
C LEU A 115 8.37 26.29 -7.07
N GLU A 116 8.31 25.38 -6.09
CA GLU A 116 7.11 25.09 -5.31
C GLU A 116 7.24 25.49 -3.84
N LEU A 117 8.46 25.55 -3.31
CA LEU A 117 8.71 25.76 -1.88
C LEU A 117 9.42 27.09 -1.57
N SER A 118 9.75 27.91 -2.57
CA SER A 118 10.53 29.14 -2.38
C SER A 118 9.95 30.05 -1.31
N ASP A 119 8.62 30.25 -1.34
CA ASP A 119 7.92 31.13 -0.41
C ASP A 119 7.97 30.58 1.02
N LEU A 120 7.83 29.26 1.18
CA LEU A 120 7.90 28.58 2.47
C LEU A 120 9.30 28.68 3.10
N PHE A 121 10.34 28.54 2.27
CA PHE A 121 11.72 28.70 2.71
C PHE A 121 12.06 30.15 3.08
N MET A 122 11.50 31.14 2.37
CA MET A 122 11.67 32.56 2.71
C MET A 122 10.91 32.94 4.00
N GLU A 123 9.71 32.41 4.20
CA GLU A 123 8.89 32.69 5.39
C GLU A 123 9.54 32.19 6.69
N HIS A 124 10.27 31.07 6.62
CA HIS A 124 10.90 30.42 7.76
C HIS A 124 12.44 30.44 7.72
N GLU A 125 13.05 31.41 7.02
CA GLU A 125 14.51 31.51 6.85
C GLU A 125 15.28 31.50 8.18
N ASP A 126 14.72 32.15 9.22
CA ASP A 126 15.34 32.30 10.54
C ASP A 126 14.93 31.22 11.58
N ASP A 127 14.04 30.30 11.22
CA ASP A 127 13.53 29.26 12.14
C ASP A 127 13.46 27.89 11.48
N ALA A 128 14.56 27.13 11.62
CA ALA A 128 14.70 25.80 11.08
C ALA A 128 13.64 24.81 11.60
N ALA A 129 13.21 24.94 12.86
CA ALA A 129 12.22 24.04 13.44
C ALA A 129 10.81 24.34 12.90
N ALA A 130 10.49 25.62 12.71
CA ALA A 130 9.25 26.02 12.05
C ALA A 130 9.24 25.59 10.58
N LEU A 131 10.37 25.74 9.86
CA LEU A 131 10.51 25.29 8.48
C LEU A 131 10.29 23.77 8.34
N GLU A 132 10.94 22.97 9.19
CA GLU A 132 10.75 21.52 9.20
C GLU A 132 9.27 21.16 9.37
N LYS A 133 8.60 21.75 10.37
CA LYS A 133 7.18 21.52 10.62
C LYS A 133 6.32 21.90 9.43
N ALA A 134 6.59 23.05 8.80
CA ALA A 134 5.85 23.54 7.64
C ALA A 134 6.02 22.61 6.43
N LEU A 135 7.22 22.06 6.20
CA LEU A 135 7.48 21.09 5.14
C LEU A 135 6.74 19.76 5.38
N PHE A 136 6.67 19.27 6.61
CA PHE A 136 5.87 18.10 6.95
C PHE A 136 4.37 18.32 6.75
N GLU A 137 3.85 19.50 7.09
CA GLU A 137 2.45 19.87 6.87
C GLU A 137 2.12 19.93 5.37
N GLU A 138 2.98 20.56 4.56
CA GLU A 138 2.80 20.63 3.11
C GLU A 138 2.91 19.25 2.45
N ALA A 139 3.86 18.42 2.88
CA ALA A 139 3.95 17.02 2.43
C ALA A 139 2.69 16.23 2.79
N GLY A 140 2.13 16.44 3.99
CA GLY A 140 0.86 15.86 4.40
C GLY A 140 -0.29 16.25 3.48
N ARG A 141 -0.39 17.54 3.12
CA ARG A 141 -1.40 18.07 2.19
C ARG A 141 -1.26 17.46 0.78
N ARG A 142 -0.04 17.29 0.29
CA ARG A 142 0.24 16.64 -1.01
C ARG A 142 -0.18 15.17 -1.02
N LEU A 143 0.09 14.44 0.07
CA LEU A 143 -0.36 13.05 0.23
C LEU A 143 -1.90 12.93 0.20
N GLU A 144 -2.62 13.87 0.80
CA GLU A 144 -4.09 13.92 0.72
C GLU A 144 -4.61 14.14 -0.71
N GLN A 145 -3.82 14.82 -1.54
CA GLN A 145 -4.10 15.05 -2.96
C GLN A 145 -3.59 13.93 -3.87
N SER A 146 -3.07 12.84 -3.29
CA SER A 146 -2.42 11.74 -4.02
C SER A 146 -1.15 12.13 -4.79
N ASP A 147 -0.54 13.27 -4.45
CA ASP A 147 0.77 13.71 -4.97
C ASP A 147 1.88 13.18 -4.07
N VAL A 148 2.22 11.89 -4.25
CA VAL A 148 3.24 11.21 -3.43
C VAL A 148 4.65 11.67 -3.79
N ASP A 149 4.92 11.93 -5.08
CA ASP A 149 6.23 12.38 -5.55
C ASP A 149 6.55 13.78 -5.03
N GLY A 150 5.59 14.72 -5.11
CA GLY A 150 5.73 16.05 -4.53
C GLY A 150 5.88 16.04 -3.01
N ALA A 151 5.20 15.12 -2.32
CA ALA A 151 5.41 14.93 -0.88
C ALA A 151 6.84 14.50 -0.56
N TRP A 152 7.40 13.54 -1.31
CA TRP A 152 8.80 13.15 -1.15
C TRP A 152 9.78 14.27 -1.44
N MET A 153 9.60 15.00 -2.55
CA MET A 153 10.46 16.14 -2.88
C MET A 153 10.39 17.23 -1.80
N THR A 154 9.23 17.43 -1.18
CA THR A 154 9.05 18.39 -0.08
C THR A 154 9.80 17.95 1.18
N LEU A 155 9.70 16.67 1.56
CA LEU A 155 10.38 16.14 2.74
C LEU A 155 11.90 16.10 2.57
N LEU A 156 12.38 15.79 1.37
CA LEU A 156 13.82 15.71 1.06
C LEU A 156 14.46 17.10 0.83
N ALA A 157 13.66 18.15 0.64
CA ALA A 157 14.16 19.53 0.50
C ALA A 157 14.72 20.09 1.81
N TYR A 158 14.35 19.52 2.95
CA TYR A 158 14.90 19.86 4.25
C TYR A 158 16.31 19.28 4.38
N ASN A 159 17.31 20.16 4.33
CA ASN A 159 18.71 19.79 4.51
C ASN A 159 19.22 20.50 5.77
N PRO A 160 19.21 19.83 6.94
CA PRO A 160 19.80 20.39 8.15
C PRO A 160 21.32 20.39 7.93
N GLY A 161 21.88 21.55 7.56
CA GLY A 161 23.32 21.74 7.44
C GLY A 161 24.06 21.41 8.74
#